data_AF-A0A8P4GJT4-F1
#
_entry.id   AF-A0A8P4GJT4-F1
#
_cell.length_a   1.000
_cell.length_b   1.000
_cell.length_c   1.000
_cell.angle_alpha   90.00
_cell.angle_beta   90.00
_cell.angle_gamma   90.00
#
_symmetry.space_group_name_H-M   'P 1'
#
loop_
_entity.id
_entity.type
_entity.pdbx_description
1 polymer ?
#
loop_
_entity_poly.entity_id
_entity_poly.type
_entity_poly.pdbx_seq_one_letter_code
_entity_poly.pdbx_strand_id
1 'polypeptide(L)'
;MQGDSGQLVLEGSVEEILKAGEWITGEENLVLEKKASDLSPHFLTFLRQAYGAPGVLCDFLGVGDKVEVELRDTELRFFSLTTDKLNDTEKKLQEKFKEVKFDNLASGGTMVSSYSLCDGLQVLVCQGDITKQDADALVNAANEDLDHGGGVAAALSKAGGPQVQKESRALVKQTGKIPTGDVVVTTGGNLNCKKLLHAVGPVGGKSVLSDIIHENTDVIVNTTDFSNNQQSGMIDTFSKLGIPADYMCTTGPGLLGCREIIHASFKSDAQLIQKNCKKILQQCESKGYHSAAFPAINTGLYCLPPQWEPMHEEVFKKVELQPTSPEYQAVAQGFLKTAKYTIHKIERVQNLYLWNAYAVCRQRILAKNGPADLGEKSLYHGTSVESCDCIERDRFDRSFAGAHAAAYGKGVYFAVNAAYSANGFSPADAAGLKRLYVALVLTGRYTVGNSSMKAPPPRGSDRTDCFDSVVDNKQPPSMFVIFHDDQAYPEYLITFN
;
A
#
# COMPACT_ATOMS: atom_id res chain seq x y z
N MET A 1 63.91 -6.34 -16.80
CA MET A 1 63.18 -5.28 -17.53
C MET A 1 61.78 -5.18 -16.93
N GLN A 2 61.25 -3.96 -16.78
CA GLN A 2 59.85 -3.72 -16.40
C GLN A 2 58.97 -4.04 -17.60
N GLY A 3 58.29 -5.19 -17.59
CA GLY A 3 57.13 -5.46 -18.43
C GLY A 3 55.87 -5.28 -17.60
N ASP A 4 54.81 -4.77 -18.21
CA ASP A 4 53.47 -4.71 -17.60
C ASP A 4 53.10 -6.08 -17.01
N SER A 5 52.45 -6.05 -15.84
CA SER A 5 52.05 -7.22 -15.07
C SER A 5 51.34 -8.26 -15.95
N GLY A 6 52.02 -9.38 -16.25
CA GLY A 6 51.44 -10.54 -16.93
C GLY A 6 52.20 -11.10 -18.14
N GLN A 7 53.31 -10.49 -18.60
CA GLN A 7 54.11 -11.06 -19.70
C GLN A 7 55.36 -11.80 -19.23
N LEU A 8 55.43 -13.10 -19.54
CA LEU A 8 56.65 -13.90 -19.41
C LEU A 8 57.51 -13.69 -20.67
N VAL A 9 58.63 -13.00 -20.54
CA VAL A 9 59.60 -12.82 -21.64
C VAL A 9 60.68 -13.90 -21.49
N LEU A 10 60.75 -14.81 -22.47
CA LEU A 10 61.80 -15.81 -22.55
C LEU A 10 62.97 -15.27 -23.39
N GLU A 11 64.15 -15.14 -22.79
CA GLU A 11 65.37 -14.71 -23.47
C GLU A 11 66.37 -15.87 -23.52
N GLY A 12 66.89 -16.18 -24.71
CA GLY A 12 67.82 -17.30 -24.92
C GLY A 12 67.96 -17.67 -26.39
N SER A 13 68.69 -18.75 -26.67
CA SER A 13 68.70 -19.33 -28.02
C SER A 13 67.32 -19.89 -28.40
N VAL A 14 67.03 -19.98 -29.70
CA VAL A 14 65.74 -20.52 -30.19
C VAL A 14 65.44 -21.90 -29.61
N GLU A 15 66.46 -22.74 -29.45
CA GLU A 15 66.32 -24.10 -28.91
C GLU A 15 66.01 -24.12 -27.41
N GLU A 16 66.56 -23.17 -26.64
CA GLU A 16 66.24 -22.99 -25.21
C GLU A 16 64.83 -22.42 -25.02
N ILE A 17 64.42 -21.47 -25.87
CA ILE A 17 63.07 -20.88 -25.83
C ILE A 17 62.02 -21.96 -26.15
N LEU A 18 62.25 -22.81 -27.15
CA LEU A 18 61.33 -23.90 -27.49
C LEU A 18 61.20 -24.93 -26.36
N LYS A 19 62.33 -25.35 -25.76
CA LYS A 19 62.32 -26.27 -24.60
C LYS A 19 61.61 -25.65 -23.39
N ALA A 20 61.84 -24.37 -23.13
CA ALA A 20 61.13 -23.64 -22.08
C ALA A 20 59.63 -23.58 -22.37
N GLY A 21 59.22 -23.34 -23.63
CA GLY A 21 57.81 -23.33 -24.03
C GLY A 21 57.12 -24.69 -23.85
N GLU A 22 57.78 -25.79 -24.24
CA GLU A 22 57.26 -27.15 -24.01
C GLU A 22 57.13 -27.46 -22.51
N TRP A 23 58.13 -27.07 -21.72
CA TRP A 23 58.09 -27.24 -20.27
C TRP A 23 56.96 -26.44 -19.61
N ILE A 24 56.81 -25.16 -19.97
CA ILE A 24 55.71 -24.30 -19.50
C ILE A 24 54.35 -24.92 -19.86
N THR A 25 54.19 -25.39 -21.09
CA THR A 25 52.95 -26.07 -21.53
C THR A 25 52.68 -27.33 -20.70
N GLY A 26 53.74 -28.07 -20.34
CA GLY A 26 53.65 -29.23 -19.45
C GLY A 26 53.17 -28.87 -18.05
N GLU A 27 53.71 -27.80 -17.46
CA GLU A 27 53.34 -27.30 -16.13
C GLU A 27 51.93 -26.65 -16.12
N GLU A 28 51.53 -25.94 -17.17
CA GLU A 28 50.18 -25.36 -17.31
C GLU A 28 49.10 -26.45 -17.26
N ASN A 29 49.36 -27.62 -17.86
CA ASN A 29 48.43 -28.75 -17.81
C ASN A 29 48.25 -29.36 -16.41
N LEU A 30 49.11 -29.02 -15.44
CA LEU A 30 48.99 -29.43 -14.04
C LEU A 30 48.14 -28.46 -13.22
N VAL A 31 47.84 -27.26 -13.73
CA VAL A 31 47.04 -26.25 -13.04
C VAL A 31 45.57 -26.60 -13.16
N LEU A 32 44.95 -26.88 -12.02
CA LEU A 32 43.51 -27.11 -11.92
C LEU A 32 42.79 -25.80 -11.68
N GLU A 33 41.69 -25.61 -12.40
CA GLU A 33 40.79 -24.47 -12.24
C GLU A 33 39.48 -24.91 -11.57
N LYS A 34 38.98 -24.09 -10.63
CA LYS A 34 37.63 -24.22 -10.09
C LYS A 34 36.92 -22.87 -10.05
N LYS A 35 35.73 -22.81 -10.64
CA LYS A 35 34.80 -21.69 -10.48
C LYS A 35 34.09 -21.79 -9.14
N ALA A 36 34.10 -20.71 -8.37
CA ALA A 36 33.34 -20.64 -7.12
C ALA A 36 31.83 -20.71 -7.42
N SER A 37 31.15 -21.60 -6.70
CA SER A 37 29.71 -21.83 -6.86
C SER A 37 28.86 -20.77 -6.13
N ASP A 38 27.67 -20.52 -6.67
CA ASP A 38 26.59 -19.74 -6.03
C ASP A 38 26.91 -18.29 -5.63
N LEU A 39 27.83 -17.63 -6.33
CA LEU A 39 28.16 -16.21 -6.08
C LEU A 39 27.25 -15.27 -6.89
N SER A 40 26.63 -14.30 -6.21
CA SER A 40 25.85 -13.25 -6.88
C SER A 40 26.76 -12.19 -7.53
N PRO A 41 26.32 -11.51 -8.61
CA PRO A 41 27.07 -10.40 -9.21
C PRO A 41 27.43 -9.28 -8.22
N HIS A 42 26.57 -9.03 -7.22
CA HIS A 42 26.84 -8.09 -6.13
C HIS A 42 27.99 -8.50 -5.25
N PHE A 43 28.03 -9.77 -4.89
CA PHE A 43 29.08 -10.30 -4.05
C PHE A 43 30.42 -10.23 -4.79
N LEU A 44 30.45 -10.51 -6.09
CA LEU A 44 31.65 -10.33 -6.93
C LEU A 44 32.08 -8.86 -7.00
N THR A 45 31.14 -7.93 -7.13
CA THR A 45 31.42 -6.48 -7.13
C THR A 45 31.98 -6.01 -5.79
N PHE A 46 31.41 -6.48 -4.67
CA PHE A 46 31.92 -6.23 -3.33
C PHE A 46 33.33 -6.78 -3.17
N LEU A 47 33.57 -8.04 -3.55
CA LEU A 47 34.89 -8.65 -3.47
C LEU A 47 35.92 -7.86 -4.27
N ARG A 48 35.51 -7.26 -5.40
CA ARG A 48 36.39 -6.43 -6.23
C ARG A 48 36.73 -5.11 -5.55
N GLN A 49 35.73 -4.43 -5.00
CA GLN A 49 35.93 -3.16 -4.32
C GLN A 49 36.75 -3.33 -3.03
N ALA A 50 36.52 -4.42 -2.30
CA ALA A 50 37.16 -4.66 -1.00
C ALA A 50 38.51 -5.37 -1.12
N TYR A 51 38.67 -6.29 -2.08
CA TYR A 51 39.80 -7.22 -2.17
C TYR A 51 40.39 -7.38 -3.58
N GLY A 52 40.01 -6.55 -4.56
CA GLY A 52 40.40 -6.70 -5.97
C GLY A 52 41.88 -6.41 -6.29
N ALA A 53 42.69 -6.03 -5.30
CA ALA A 53 44.13 -5.94 -5.47
C ALA A 53 44.76 -7.35 -5.46
N PRO A 54 45.77 -7.63 -6.32
CA PRO A 54 46.41 -8.94 -6.40
C PRO A 54 46.87 -9.44 -5.02
N GLY A 55 46.52 -10.69 -4.69
CA GLY A 55 46.90 -11.34 -3.43
C GLY A 55 46.05 -11.01 -2.19
N VAL A 56 45.29 -9.90 -2.18
CA VAL A 56 44.55 -9.45 -0.98
C VAL A 56 43.44 -10.42 -0.57
N LEU A 57 42.68 -10.94 -1.53
CA LEU A 57 41.66 -11.95 -1.25
C LEU A 57 42.28 -13.28 -0.81
N CYS A 58 43.42 -13.66 -1.37
CA CYS A 58 44.15 -14.87 -0.98
C CYS A 58 44.67 -14.79 0.46
N ASP A 59 45.24 -13.65 0.84
CA ASP A 59 45.71 -13.38 2.19
C ASP A 59 44.55 -13.37 3.19
N PHE A 60 43.45 -12.71 2.83
CA PHE A 60 42.25 -12.67 3.66
C PHE A 60 41.68 -14.07 3.93
N LEU A 61 41.67 -14.94 2.90
CA LEU A 61 41.24 -16.33 3.03
C LEU A 61 42.30 -17.20 3.75
N GLY A 62 43.53 -16.73 3.88
CA GLY A 62 44.65 -17.49 4.43
C GLY A 62 45.01 -18.67 3.52
N VAL A 63 45.10 -18.41 2.21
CA VAL A 63 45.41 -19.41 1.16
C VAL A 63 46.54 -18.98 0.20
N GLY A 64 47.13 -17.79 0.41
CA GLY A 64 48.07 -17.12 -0.50
C GLY A 64 49.29 -17.92 -0.98
N ASP A 65 49.74 -18.92 -0.22
CA ASP A 65 50.94 -19.68 -0.60
C ASP A 65 50.68 -20.83 -1.59
N LYS A 66 49.40 -21.17 -1.84
CA LYS A 66 49.05 -22.43 -2.56
C LYS A 66 47.89 -22.30 -3.54
N VAL A 67 47.21 -21.16 -3.57
CA VAL A 67 46.04 -20.94 -4.43
C VAL A 67 46.08 -19.53 -4.99
N GLU A 68 45.99 -19.43 -6.30
CA GLU A 68 45.79 -18.18 -7.01
C GLU A 68 44.29 -17.91 -7.19
N VAL A 69 43.90 -16.65 -7.08
CA VAL A 69 42.49 -16.24 -7.11
C VAL A 69 42.32 -15.15 -8.16
N GLU A 70 41.48 -15.43 -9.15
CA GLU A 70 41.15 -14.48 -10.20
C GLU A 70 39.70 -14.03 -10.06
N LEU A 71 39.50 -12.72 -9.87
CA LEU A 71 38.19 -12.11 -9.82
C LEU A 71 37.88 -11.41 -11.13
N ARG A 72 36.99 -12.00 -11.93
CA ARG A 72 36.49 -11.46 -13.20
C ARG A 72 35.19 -10.69 -13.01
N ASP A 73 34.63 -10.15 -14.10
CA ASP A 73 33.36 -9.40 -14.11
C ASP A 73 32.16 -10.21 -13.63
N THR A 74 32.14 -11.50 -13.93
CA THR A 74 30.97 -12.35 -13.69
C THR A 74 31.30 -13.62 -12.92
N GLU A 75 32.54 -13.80 -12.49
CA GLU A 75 32.97 -15.01 -11.81
C GLU A 75 34.22 -14.83 -10.96
N LEU A 76 34.34 -15.69 -9.95
CA LEU A 76 35.54 -15.87 -9.14
C LEU A 76 36.10 -17.26 -9.45
N ARG A 77 37.38 -17.32 -9.83
CA ARG A 77 38.10 -18.56 -10.16
C ARG A 77 39.25 -18.79 -9.19
N PHE A 78 39.49 -20.05 -8.88
CA PHE A 78 40.58 -20.54 -8.05
C PHE A 78 41.49 -21.43 -8.88
N PHE A 79 42.80 -21.25 -8.74
CA PHE A 79 43.82 -22.02 -9.45
C PHE A 79 44.79 -22.68 -8.47
N SER A 80 45.08 -23.98 -8.67
CA SER A 80 45.93 -24.77 -7.77
C SER A 80 46.45 -26.03 -8.48
N LEU A 81 47.57 -26.59 -8.02
CA LEU A 81 48.08 -27.88 -8.48
C LEU A 81 47.35 -29.09 -7.85
N THR A 82 46.43 -28.86 -6.90
CA THR A 82 45.70 -29.93 -6.21
C THR A 82 44.23 -29.57 -5.95
N THR A 83 43.32 -30.54 -6.16
CA THR A 83 41.87 -30.38 -5.98
C THR A 83 41.49 -30.13 -4.52
N ASP A 84 42.19 -30.75 -3.57
CA ASP A 84 41.93 -30.58 -2.13
C ASP A 84 42.06 -29.11 -1.73
N LYS A 85 43.05 -28.39 -2.28
CA LYS A 85 43.25 -26.97 -2.01
C LYS A 85 42.17 -26.08 -2.62
N LEU A 86 41.63 -26.45 -3.79
CA LEU A 86 40.51 -25.73 -4.39
C LEU A 86 39.24 -25.89 -3.55
N ASN A 87 38.96 -27.12 -3.08
CA ASN A 87 37.82 -27.42 -2.22
C ASN A 87 37.95 -26.73 -0.84
N ASP A 88 39.14 -26.80 -0.22
CA ASP A 88 39.44 -26.11 1.03
C ASP A 88 39.24 -24.59 0.91
N THR A 89 39.66 -24.00 -0.22
CA THR A 89 39.55 -22.56 -0.47
C THR A 89 38.11 -22.13 -0.66
N GLU A 90 37.32 -22.87 -1.44
CA GLU A 90 35.89 -22.59 -1.60
C GLU A 90 35.15 -22.73 -0.26
N LYS A 91 35.50 -23.74 0.55
CA LYS A 91 34.93 -23.89 1.89
C LYS A 91 35.33 -22.73 2.81
N LYS A 92 36.59 -22.28 2.79
CA LYS A 92 37.05 -21.12 3.56
C LYS A 92 36.38 -19.81 3.10
N LEU A 93 36.16 -19.63 1.80
CA LEU A 93 35.37 -18.53 1.25
C LEU A 93 33.95 -18.58 1.84
N GLN A 94 33.27 -19.72 1.72
CA GLN A 94 31.93 -19.91 2.27
C GLN A 94 31.86 -19.73 3.79
N GLU A 95 32.87 -20.16 4.54
CA GLU A 95 32.94 -20.02 6.00
C GLU A 95 33.21 -18.58 6.45
N LYS A 96 34.19 -17.90 5.84
CA LYS A 96 34.52 -16.50 6.17
C LYS A 96 33.42 -15.52 5.77
N PHE A 97 32.71 -15.82 4.69
CA PHE A 97 31.58 -15.03 4.22
C PHE A 97 30.23 -15.60 4.64
N LYS A 98 30.20 -16.65 5.48
CA LYS A 98 28.98 -17.23 6.07
C LYS A 98 28.18 -16.22 6.90
N GLU A 99 28.89 -15.23 7.45
CA GLU A 99 28.35 -14.13 8.25
C GLU A 99 28.11 -12.83 7.46
N VAL A 100 28.47 -12.77 6.17
CA VAL A 100 27.90 -11.74 5.27
C VAL A 100 26.47 -12.19 4.93
N LYS A 101 25.65 -12.18 5.98
CA LYS A 101 24.22 -12.00 5.85
C LYS A 101 24.09 -10.62 5.21
N PHE A 102 23.53 -10.55 4.00
CA PHE A 102 22.77 -9.35 3.66
C PHE A 102 21.85 -9.14 4.85
N ASP A 103 22.02 -8.00 5.53
CA ASP A 103 21.31 -7.73 6.77
C ASP A 103 19.87 -8.19 6.58
N ASN A 104 19.49 -9.21 7.35
CA ASN A 104 18.09 -9.43 7.60
C ASN A 104 17.58 -8.04 8.00
N LEU A 105 16.63 -7.48 7.25
CA LEU A 105 15.73 -6.43 7.71
C LEU A 105 14.86 -6.96 8.88
N ALA A 106 15.50 -7.59 9.87
CA ALA A 106 14.93 -8.06 11.10
C ALA A 106 15.01 -6.92 12.10
N SER A 107 14.16 -5.91 11.89
CA SER A 107 13.40 -5.36 13.00
C SER A 107 11.98 -4.88 12.63
N GLY A 108 11.32 -5.43 11.59
CA GLY A 108 9.91 -5.08 11.38
C GLY A 108 9.06 -5.91 10.41
N GLY A 109 9.65 -6.73 9.53
CA GLY A 109 8.90 -7.54 8.57
C GLY A 109 9.64 -8.80 8.10
N THR A 110 8.87 -9.76 7.62
CA THR A 110 9.38 -10.99 7.00
C THR A 110 9.60 -10.73 5.51
N MET A 111 10.82 -10.90 5.02
CA MET A 111 11.10 -10.88 3.58
C MET A 111 10.35 -12.04 2.92
N VAL A 112 9.43 -11.72 2.01
CA VAL A 112 8.62 -12.68 1.25
C VAL A 112 9.33 -13.04 -0.04
N SER A 113 9.97 -12.08 -0.69
CA SER A 113 10.73 -12.32 -1.92
C SER A 113 11.82 -11.27 -2.12
N SER A 114 12.83 -11.62 -2.90
CA SER A 114 13.78 -10.68 -3.49
C SER A 114 13.82 -10.86 -5.01
N TYR A 115 14.14 -9.79 -5.71
CA TYR A 115 14.47 -9.77 -7.12
C TYR A 115 15.68 -8.87 -7.32
N SER A 116 16.67 -9.33 -8.07
CA SER A 116 17.83 -8.50 -8.43
C SER A 116 17.63 -8.05 -9.87
N LEU A 117 17.56 -6.74 -10.06
CA LEU A 117 17.54 -6.13 -11.38
C LEU A 117 18.90 -6.27 -12.05
N CYS A 118 18.93 -6.15 -13.38
CA CYS A 118 20.12 -6.31 -14.21
C CYS A 118 21.25 -5.31 -13.91
N ASP A 119 20.92 -4.13 -13.39
CA ASP A 119 21.87 -3.11 -12.91
C ASP A 119 22.34 -3.33 -11.47
N GLY A 120 21.79 -4.34 -10.82
CA GLY A 120 22.09 -4.72 -9.46
C GLY A 120 21.09 -4.23 -8.40
N LEU A 121 20.15 -3.35 -8.75
CA LEU A 121 19.19 -2.90 -7.75
C LEU A 121 18.36 -4.07 -7.20
N GLN A 122 18.37 -4.25 -5.88
CA GLN A 122 17.57 -5.28 -5.23
C GLN A 122 16.19 -4.74 -4.87
N VAL A 123 15.17 -5.42 -5.39
CA VAL A 123 13.76 -5.18 -5.05
C VAL A 123 13.34 -6.25 -4.06
N LEU A 124 12.97 -5.85 -2.85
CA LEU A 124 12.50 -6.74 -1.80
C LEU A 124 10.99 -6.57 -1.61
N VAL A 125 10.29 -7.69 -1.53
CA VAL A 125 8.89 -7.73 -1.11
C VAL A 125 8.87 -8.22 0.33
N CYS A 126 8.41 -7.37 1.24
CA CYS A 126 8.37 -7.65 2.66
C CYS A 126 6.93 -7.64 3.16
N GLN A 127 6.60 -8.58 4.05
CA GLN A 127 5.34 -8.58 4.80
C GLN A 127 5.62 -8.09 6.22
N GLY A 128 4.98 -7.01 6.64
CA GLY A 128 5.18 -6.49 7.98
C GLY A 128 4.52 -5.14 8.20
N ASP A 129 4.88 -4.51 9.31
CA ASP A 129 4.46 -3.16 9.66
C ASP A 129 5.50 -2.16 9.14
N ILE A 130 5.11 -1.32 8.18
CA ILE A 130 6.01 -0.32 7.57
C ILE A 130 6.56 0.68 8.61
N THR A 131 5.84 0.90 9.72
CA THR A 131 6.28 1.83 10.77
C THR A 131 7.47 1.32 11.58
N LYS A 132 7.77 0.02 11.47
CA LYS A 132 8.88 -0.64 12.16
C LYS A 132 10.05 -0.98 11.22
N GLN A 133 10.00 -0.54 9.96
CA GLN A 133 11.05 -0.85 9.00
C GLN A 133 12.25 0.06 9.20
N ASP A 134 13.42 -0.56 9.31
CA ASP A 134 14.71 0.14 9.27
C ASP A 134 15.03 0.47 7.81
N ALA A 135 15.06 1.76 7.47
CA ALA A 135 15.38 2.22 6.12
C ALA A 135 16.01 3.61 6.16
N ASP A 136 16.81 3.97 5.16
CA ASP A 136 17.26 5.36 5.03
C ASP A 136 16.08 6.31 4.75
N ALA A 137 15.10 5.81 3.99
CA ALA A 137 13.93 6.55 3.54
C ALA A 137 12.69 5.66 3.56
N LEU A 138 11.58 6.19 4.07
CA LEU A 138 10.25 5.61 3.90
C LEU A 138 9.44 6.49 2.96
N VAL A 139 8.58 5.88 2.14
CA VAL A 139 7.69 6.59 1.22
C VAL A 139 6.26 6.49 1.70
N ASN A 140 5.59 7.63 1.80
CA ASN A 140 4.20 7.78 2.18
C ASN A 140 3.40 8.32 1.01
N ALA A 141 2.28 7.67 0.67
CA ALA A 141 1.28 8.24 -0.23
C ALA A 141 0.50 9.34 0.52
N ALA A 142 0.62 10.58 0.07
CA ALA A 142 0.06 11.76 0.73
C ALA A 142 -1.03 12.43 -0.13
N ASN A 143 -1.87 13.25 0.52
CA ASN A 143 -2.77 14.18 -0.16
C ASN A 143 -2.09 15.55 -0.35
N GLU A 144 -2.70 16.40 -1.19
CA GLU A 144 -2.19 17.75 -1.52
C GLU A 144 -2.04 18.66 -0.28
N ASP A 145 -2.79 18.39 0.79
CA ASP A 145 -2.78 19.15 2.05
C ASP A 145 -1.76 18.60 3.07
N LEU A 146 -1.06 17.50 2.75
CA LEU A 146 -0.19 16.71 3.64
C LEU A 146 -0.83 16.45 5.02
N ASP A 147 -2.15 16.28 5.06
CA ASP A 147 -2.87 15.95 6.29
C ASP A 147 -2.97 14.44 6.42
N HIS A 148 -2.09 13.85 7.22
CA HIS A 148 -1.89 12.40 7.31
C HIS A 148 -2.96 11.73 8.20
N GLY A 149 -4.23 11.85 7.80
CA GLY A 149 -5.39 11.47 8.62
C GLY A 149 -5.89 10.02 8.44
N GLY A 150 -5.45 9.31 7.40
CA GLY A 150 -5.95 7.96 7.08
C GLY A 150 -4.90 6.97 6.58
N GLY A 151 -5.25 5.68 6.59
CA GLY A 151 -4.46 4.58 6.00
C GLY A 151 -3.01 4.49 6.50
N VAL A 152 -2.11 4.13 5.58
CA VAL A 152 -0.66 4.04 5.84
C VAL A 152 -0.07 5.39 6.24
N ALA A 153 -0.58 6.50 5.68
CA ALA A 153 -0.13 7.85 6.04
C ALA A 153 -0.35 8.18 7.53
N ALA A 154 -1.52 7.83 8.07
CA ALA A 154 -1.81 8.00 9.50
C ALA A 154 -0.92 7.11 10.38
N ALA A 155 -0.66 5.87 9.95
CA ALA A 155 0.22 4.96 10.68
C ALA A 155 1.65 5.53 10.77
N LEU A 156 2.20 5.98 9.64
CA LEU A 156 3.53 6.60 9.56
C LEU A 156 3.60 7.91 10.37
N SER A 157 2.59 8.78 10.26
CA SER A 157 2.53 10.04 11.02
C SER A 157 2.42 9.79 12.54
N LYS A 158 1.62 8.81 12.96
CA LYS A 158 1.49 8.42 14.38
C LYS A 158 2.81 7.86 14.92
N ALA A 159 3.44 6.93 14.19
CA ALA A 159 4.68 6.30 14.60
C ALA A 159 5.86 7.29 14.57
N GLY A 160 5.94 8.16 13.56
CA GLY A 160 6.93 9.24 13.47
C GLY A 160 6.71 10.36 14.49
N GLY A 161 5.57 10.38 15.17
CA GLY A 161 5.26 11.37 16.20
C GLY A 161 4.86 12.74 15.63
N PRO A 162 4.53 13.71 16.51
CA PRO A 162 3.93 14.98 16.12
C PRO A 162 4.82 15.85 15.21
N GLN A 163 6.12 15.55 15.15
CA GLN A 163 7.07 16.26 14.31
C GLN A 163 6.75 16.12 12.82
N VAL A 164 6.39 14.92 12.35
CA VAL A 164 6.07 14.65 10.94
C VAL A 164 4.92 15.55 10.45
N GLN A 165 3.82 15.60 11.20
CA GLN A 165 2.67 16.43 10.85
C GLN A 165 2.98 17.93 10.99
N LYS A 166 3.84 18.32 11.94
CA LYS A 166 4.25 19.73 12.13
C LYS A 166 5.09 20.21 10.95
N GLU A 167 6.05 19.41 10.50
CA GLU A 167 6.87 19.71 9.32
C GLU A 167 6.01 19.75 8.06
N SER A 168 5.10 18.79 7.88
CA SER A 168 4.14 18.76 6.78
C SER A 168 3.28 20.04 6.72
N ARG A 169 2.72 20.46 7.87
CA ARG A 169 1.93 21.70 7.95
C ARG A 169 2.77 22.95 7.69
N ALA A 170 4.04 22.96 8.10
CA ALA A 170 4.94 24.06 7.84
C ALA A 170 5.26 24.18 6.34
N LEU A 171 5.49 23.05 5.65
CA LEU A 171 5.68 22.99 4.20
C LEU A 171 4.46 23.56 3.48
N VAL A 172 3.26 23.02 3.75
CA VAL A 172 2.03 23.51 3.10
C VAL A 172 1.76 24.99 3.39
N LYS A 173 2.09 25.48 4.58
CA LYS A 173 1.99 26.91 4.90
C LYS A 173 2.95 27.76 4.07
N GLN A 174 4.12 27.25 3.72
CA GLN A 174 5.14 27.95 2.96
C GLN A 174 4.90 27.87 1.45
N THR A 175 4.53 26.70 0.94
CA THR A 175 4.45 26.41 -0.50
C THR A 175 3.03 26.39 -1.04
N GLY A 176 2.02 26.37 -0.18
CA GLY A 176 0.64 26.04 -0.55
C GLY A 176 0.44 24.54 -0.66
N LYS A 177 -0.70 24.14 -1.25
CA LYS A 177 -1.00 22.73 -1.54
C LYS A 177 0.08 22.13 -2.43
N ILE A 178 0.49 20.90 -2.14
CA ILE A 178 1.46 20.17 -2.93
C ILE A 178 0.74 19.58 -4.16
N PRO A 179 1.18 19.89 -5.39
CA PRO A 179 0.58 19.34 -6.61
C PRO A 179 0.64 17.81 -6.66
N THR A 180 -0.35 17.18 -7.30
CA THR A 180 -0.26 15.78 -7.69
C THR A 180 0.96 15.55 -8.59
N GLY A 181 1.69 14.46 -8.36
CA GLY A 181 2.94 14.12 -9.04
C GLY A 181 4.19 14.63 -8.31
N ASP A 182 4.06 15.57 -7.37
CA ASP A 182 5.19 16.07 -6.59
C ASP A 182 5.46 15.22 -5.34
N VAL A 183 6.71 15.33 -4.88
CA VAL A 183 7.20 14.71 -3.64
C VAL A 183 7.79 15.78 -2.74
N VAL A 184 7.40 15.75 -1.47
CA VAL A 184 8.03 16.58 -0.43
C VAL A 184 8.62 15.71 0.67
N VAL A 185 9.59 16.25 1.40
CA VAL A 185 10.39 15.45 2.34
C VAL A 185 10.32 16.05 3.74
N THR A 186 10.00 15.21 4.73
CA THR A 186 10.15 15.51 6.16
C THR A 186 11.25 14.64 6.77
N THR A 187 11.58 14.90 8.04
CA THR A 187 12.27 13.92 8.87
C THR A 187 11.38 12.69 9.10
N GLY A 188 11.99 11.56 9.46
CA GLY A 188 11.26 10.38 9.93
C GLY A 188 10.61 10.57 11.32
N GLY A 189 10.95 11.65 12.03
CA GLY A 189 10.58 11.84 13.43
C GLY A 189 11.10 10.68 14.28
N ASN A 190 10.18 9.94 14.91
CA ASN A 190 10.48 8.75 15.71
C ASN A 190 10.53 7.44 14.90
N LEU A 191 10.32 7.46 13.58
CA LEU A 191 10.47 6.28 12.74
C LEU A 191 11.95 5.88 12.66
N ASN A 192 12.20 4.61 12.38
CA ASN A 192 13.54 4.11 12.09
C ASN A 192 13.98 4.47 10.65
N CYS A 193 13.79 5.74 10.27
CA CYS A 193 14.28 6.26 9.01
C CYS A 193 14.81 7.68 9.12
N LYS A 194 15.73 8.04 8.22
CA LYS A 194 16.31 9.38 8.17
C LYS A 194 15.32 10.36 7.54
N LYS A 195 14.59 9.91 6.51
CA LYS A 195 13.66 10.72 5.73
C LYS A 195 12.33 10.02 5.52
N LEU A 196 11.26 10.81 5.53
CA LEU A 196 9.94 10.39 5.09
C LEU A 196 9.59 11.20 3.85
N LEU A 197 9.42 10.52 2.72
CA LEU A 197 9.06 11.11 1.44
C LEU A 197 7.55 11.03 1.28
N HIS A 198 6.89 12.17 1.12
CA HIS A 198 5.45 12.28 0.90
C HIS A 198 5.19 12.47 -0.58
N ALA A 199 4.83 11.39 -1.27
CA ALA A 199 4.47 11.42 -2.68
C ALA A 199 2.97 11.70 -2.83
N VAL A 200 2.61 12.79 -3.51
CA VAL A 200 1.21 13.17 -3.72
C VAL A 200 0.68 12.48 -4.96
N GLY A 201 -0.10 11.42 -4.74
CA GLY A 201 -0.75 10.68 -5.81
C GLY A 201 -2.05 11.34 -6.29
N PRO A 202 -2.60 10.89 -7.42
CA PRO A 202 -3.90 11.35 -7.92
C PRO A 202 -5.05 10.96 -6.98
N VAL A 203 -6.06 11.82 -6.85
CA VAL A 203 -7.24 11.59 -6.00
C VAL A 203 -8.38 11.02 -6.83
N GLY A 204 -8.87 9.83 -6.47
CA GLY A 204 -10.02 9.20 -7.14
C GLY A 204 -11.29 10.07 -7.04
N GLY A 205 -11.95 10.32 -8.18
CA GLY A 205 -13.20 11.07 -8.27
C GLY A 205 -13.08 12.49 -8.82
N LYS A 206 -11.87 13.08 -8.85
CA LYS A 206 -11.58 14.15 -9.82
C LYS A 206 -11.33 13.46 -11.17
N SER A 207 -11.81 14.01 -12.28
CA SER A 207 -11.46 13.49 -13.61
C SER A 207 -9.97 13.73 -13.81
N VAL A 208 -9.17 12.78 -13.36
CA VAL A 208 -7.72 12.75 -13.57
C VAL A 208 -7.50 12.04 -14.90
N LEU A 209 -8.10 12.59 -15.96
CA LEU A 209 -7.70 12.18 -17.30
C LEU A 209 -6.28 12.66 -17.60
N SER A 210 -5.71 13.62 -16.84
CA SER A 210 -4.40 14.24 -17.07
C SER A 210 -3.21 13.59 -16.37
N ASP A 211 -3.34 13.02 -15.16
CA ASP A 211 -2.11 12.78 -14.36
C ASP A 211 -1.48 11.41 -14.63
N ILE A 212 -2.27 10.37 -14.90
CA ILE A 212 -1.73 9.06 -15.33
C ILE A 212 -1.28 9.10 -16.79
N ILE A 213 -1.89 9.94 -17.64
CA ILE A 213 -1.46 10.10 -19.03
C ILE A 213 -0.12 10.84 -19.16
N HIS A 214 0.32 11.55 -18.13
CA HIS A 214 1.63 12.21 -18.05
C HIS A 214 2.64 11.43 -17.20
N GLU A 215 2.27 10.23 -16.72
CA GLU A 215 3.18 9.36 -15.98
C GLU A 215 4.21 8.77 -16.97
N ASN A 216 5.47 9.16 -16.85
CA ASN A 216 6.58 8.71 -17.72
C ASN A 216 7.07 7.28 -17.40
N THR A 217 6.26 6.48 -16.72
CA THR A 217 6.61 5.12 -16.33
C THR A 217 6.34 4.16 -17.50
N ASP A 218 7.30 3.28 -17.83
CA ASP A 218 7.16 2.35 -18.95
C ASP A 218 6.01 1.35 -18.73
N VAL A 219 5.80 0.89 -17.50
CA VAL A 219 4.74 -0.07 -17.15
C VAL A 219 3.89 0.41 -15.99
N ILE A 220 2.57 0.34 -16.14
CA ILE A 220 1.62 0.52 -15.04
C ILE A 220 1.06 -0.83 -14.64
N VAL A 221 1.15 -1.17 -13.36
CA VAL A 221 0.53 -2.38 -12.80
C VAL A 221 -0.85 -2.03 -12.27
N ASN A 222 -1.89 -2.67 -12.80
CA ASN A 222 -3.25 -2.54 -12.31
C ASN A 222 -3.61 -3.78 -11.46
N THR A 223 -4.18 -3.56 -10.28
CA THR A 223 -4.73 -4.67 -9.47
C THR A 223 -6.12 -5.01 -10.00
N THR A 224 -6.32 -6.25 -10.42
CA THR A 224 -7.59 -6.69 -11.00
C THR A 224 -8.10 -7.96 -10.33
N ASP A 225 -9.40 -8.01 -10.02
CA ASP A 225 -10.06 -9.23 -9.63
C ASP A 225 -10.69 -9.91 -10.85
N PHE A 226 -9.96 -10.88 -11.41
CA PHE A 226 -10.45 -11.66 -12.55
C PHE A 226 -11.67 -12.55 -12.23
N SER A 227 -12.00 -12.75 -10.94
CA SER A 227 -13.16 -13.56 -10.55
C SER A 227 -14.47 -12.76 -10.51
N ASN A 228 -14.39 -11.43 -10.53
CA ASN A 228 -15.54 -10.56 -10.42
C ASN A 228 -15.84 -9.93 -11.79
N ASN A 229 -16.78 -10.53 -12.53
CA ASN A 229 -17.26 -10.04 -13.84
C ASN A 229 -17.97 -8.66 -13.79
N GLN A 230 -17.81 -7.90 -12.71
CA GLN A 230 -18.65 -6.74 -12.34
C GLN A 230 -17.85 -5.45 -12.04
N GLN A 231 -16.52 -5.43 -12.19
CA GLN A 231 -15.72 -4.21 -11.97
C GLN A 231 -14.98 -3.70 -13.22
N SER A 232 -15.43 -2.53 -13.69
CA SER A 232 -14.81 -1.55 -14.60
C SER A 232 -14.52 -1.95 -16.05
N GLY A 233 -14.90 -1.09 -17.01
CA GLY A 233 -14.09 -0.53 -18.11
C GLY A 233 -13.51 -1.47 -19.17
N MET A 234 -12.96 -2.60 -18.75
CA MET A 234 -12.28 -3.60 -19.56
C MET A 234 -13.09 -4.89 -19.69
N ILE A 235 -14.41 -4.78 -19.52
CA ILE A 235 -15.36 -5.90 -19.53
C ILE A 235 -15.32 -6.63 -20.89
N ASP A 236 -15.08 -5.94 -22.00
CA ASP A 236 -15.17 -6.57 -23.33
C ASP A 236 -13.93 -7.42 -23.70
N THR A 237 -12.79 -7.21 -23.05
CA THR A 237 -11.55 -7.98 -23.31
C THR A 237 -11.51 -9.24 -22.46
N PHE A 238 -11.89 -9.18 -21.18
CA PHE A 238 -11.79 -10.31 -20.25
C PHE A 238 -12.96 -11.30 -20.33
N SER A 239 -14.16 -10.81 -20.67
CA SER A 239 -15.31 -11.69 -20.91
C SER A 239 -15.13 -12.64 -22.10
N LYS A 240 -14.26 -12.27 -23.07
CA LYS A 240 -13.92 -13.08 -24.25
C LYS A 240 -12.74 -14.04 -24.03
N LEU A 241 -11.80 -13.70 -23.14
CA LEU A 241 -10.54 -14.44 -22.94
C LEU A 241 -10.56 -15.41 -21.75
N GLY A 242 -11.51 -15.26 -20.82
CA GLY A 242 -11.53 -16.05 -19.59
C GLY A 242 -10.48 -15.60 -18.56
N ILE A 243 -10.49 -16.23 -17.38
CA ILE A 243 -9.54 -15.94 -16.30
C ILE A 243 -8.14 -16.42 -16.72
N PRO A 244 -7.11 -15.55 -16.75
CA PRO A 244 -5.74 -15.97 -17.04
C PRO A 244 -5.28 -17.03 -16.03
N ALA A 245 -4.65 -18.11 -16.53
CA ALA A 245 -4.22 -19.25 -15.70
C ALA A 245 -3.24 -18.87 -14.57
N ASP A 246 -2.57 -17.73 -14.72
CA ASP A 246 -1.60 -17.17 -13.78
C ASP A 246 -2.11 -15.90 -13.08
N TYR A 247 -3.38 -15.52 -13.26
CA TYR A 247 -3.96 -14.27 -12.76
C TYR A 247 -3.17 -13.03 -13.18
N MET A 248 -2.60 -13.05 -14.38
CA MET A 248 -1.91 -11.89 -14.95
C MET A 248 -2.22 -11.79 -16.45
N CYS A 249 -2.41 -10.58 -16.94
CA CYS A 249 -2.49 -10.33 -18.37
C CYS A 249 -2.04 -8.90 -18.68
N THR A 250 -1.95 -8.59 -19.96
CA THR A 250 -1.32 -7.38 -20.43
C THR A 250 -2.18 -6.74 -21.50
N THR A 251 -2.30 -5.42 -21.45
CA THR A 251 -3.00 -4.62 -22.46
C THR A 251 -2.10 -3.49 -22.94
N GLY A 252 -2.44 -2.93 -24.11
CA GLY A 252 -1.80 -1.70 -24.58
C GLY A 252 -2.14 -0.51 -23.68
N PRO A 253 -1.37 0.59 -23.78
CA PRO A 253 -1.47 1.70 -22.82
C PRO A 253 -2.74 2.55 -22.97
N GLY A 254 -3.49 2.39 -24.07
CA GLY A 254 -4.67 3.21 -24.35
C GLY A 254 -4.29 4.69 -24.47
N LEU A 255 -4.87 5.54 -23.62
CA LEU A 255 -4.52 6.96 -23.54
C LEU A 255 -3.40 7.26 -22.55
N LEU A 256 -2.91 6.28 -21.79
CA LEU A 256 -1.88 6.47 -20.77
C LEU A 256 -0.50 6.67 -21.38
N GLY A 257 0.37 7.42 -20.69
CA GLY A 257 1.74 7.73 -21.12
C GLY A 257 2.72 6.55 -21.03
N CYS A 258 2.28 5.41 -20.48
CA CYS A 258 3.07 4.19 -20.37
C CYS A 258 3.20 3.44 -21.70
N ARG A 259 4.09 2.45 -21.75
CA ARG A 259 4.22 1.53 -22.90
C ARG A 259 3.26 0.36 -22.80
N GLU A 260 2.91 -0.04 -21.58
CA GLU A 260 2.17 -1.27 -21.31
C GLU A 260 1.44 -1.22 -19.96
N ILE A 261 0.24 -1.80 -19.89
CA ILE A 261 -0.48 -2.00 -18.63
C ILE A 261 -0.50 -3.49 -18.31
N ILE A 262 -0.02 -3.86 -17.12
CA ILE A 262 -0.08 -5.23 -16.61
C ILE A 262 -1.19 -5.33 -15.57
N HIS A 263 -2.20 -6.12 -15.87
CA HIS A 263 -3.28 -6.45 -14.94
C HIS A 263 -2.89 -7.68 -14.15
N ALA A 264 -2.80 -7.57 -12.83
CA ALA A 264 -2.43 -8.66 -11.95
C ALA A 264 -3.41 -8.78 -10.79
N SER A 265 -3.77 -10.01 -10.43
CA SER A 265 -4.51 -10.28 -9.19
C SER A 265 -3.55 -10.76 -8.12
N PHE A 266 -3.67 -10.18 -6.94
CA PHE A 266 -2.79 -10.49 -5.80
C PHE A 266 -3.50 -11.27 -4.70
N LYS A 267 -4.85 -11.27 -4.68
CA LYS A 267 -5.74 -12.03 -3.78
C LYS A 267 -5.37 -12.02 -2.28
N SER A 268 -4.63 -11.02 -1.81
CA SER A 268 -4.07 -11.01 -0.45
C SER A 268 -3.24 -12.26 -0.10
N ASP A 269 -2.65 -12.93 -1.11
CA ASP A 269 -1.86 -14.14 -0.96
C ASP A 269 -0.37 -13.84 -1.15
N ALA A 270 0.44 -14.07 -0.12
CA ALA A 270 1.87 -13.74 -0.13
C ALA A 270 2.66 -14.47 -1.24
N GLN A 271 2.30 -15.72 -1.56
CA GLN A 271 2.97 -16.49 -2.61
C GLN A 271 2.57 -15.97 -4.00
N LEU A 272 1.31 -15.61 -4.18
CA LEU A 272 0.82 -15.01 -5.44
C LEU A 272 1.41 -13.62 -5.66
N ILE A 273 1.54 -12.80 -4.60
CA ILE A 273 2.21 -11.50 -4.64
C ILE A 273 3.66 -11.66 -5.08
N GLN A 274 4.39 -12.57 -4.43
CA GLN A 274 5.76 -12.89 -4.81
C GLN A 274 5.86 -13.29 -6.28
N LYS A 275 5.05 -14.27 -6.69
CA LYS A 275 5.06 -14.81 -8.05
C LYS A 275 4.80 -13.71 -9.09
N ASN A 276 3.77 -12.89 -8.86
CA ASN A 276 3.35 -11.88 -9.83
C ASN A 276 4.30 -10.69 -9.86
N CYS A 277 4.79 -10.20 -8.72
CA CYS A 277 5.79 -9.12 -8.71
C CYS A 277 7.07 -9.54 -9.43
N LYS A 278 7.58 -10.75 -9.15
CA LYS A 278 8.75 -11.29 -9.84
C LYS A 278 8.53 -11.39 -11.35
N LYS A 279 7.38 -11.91 -11.77
CA LYS A 279 7.05 -12.06 -13.18
C LYS A 279 6.93 -10.71 -13.90
N ILE A 280 6.35 -9.71 -13.24
CA ILE A 280 6.26 -8.34 -13.77
C ILE A 280 7.65 -7.75 -13.99
N LEU A 281 8.55 -7.85 -13.00
CA LEU A 281 9.92 -7.33 -13.12
C LEU A 281 10.69 -8.05 -14.23
N GLN A 282 10.58 -9.38 -14.32
CA GLN A 282 11.17 -10.18 -15.42
C GLN A 282 10.65 -9.74 -16.80
N GLN A 283 9.35 -9.48 -16.91
CA GLN A 283 8.74 -8.99 -18.14
C GLN A 283 9.28 -7.60 -18.51
N CYS A 284 9.41 -6.69 -17.53
CA CYS A 284 10.00 -5.37 -17.75
C CYS A 284 11.42 -5.48 -18.31
N GLU A 285 12.28 -6.29 -17.68
CA GLU A 285 13.66 -6.49 -18.14
C GLU A 285 13.72 -7.10 -19.54
N SER A 286 12.92 -8.15 -19.79
CA SER A 286 12.87 -8.82 -21.09
C SER A 286 12.46 -7.89 -22.24
N LYS A 287 11.71 -6.84 -21.94
CA LYS A 287 11.21 -5.84 -22.89
C LYS A 287 12.04 -4.56 -22.90
N GLY A 288 13.09 -4.46 -22.08
CA GLY A 288 13.93 -3.28 -21.95
C GLY A 288 13.20 -2.08 -21.34
N TYR A 289 12.21 -2.33 -20.49
CA TYR A 289 11.53 -1.29 -19.71
C TYR A 289 12.35 -0.92 -18.50
N HIS A 290 12.44 0.38 -18.19
CA HIS A 290 13.28 0.93 -17.13
C HIS A 290 12.49 1.33 -15.89
N SER A 291 11.17 1.30 -15.95
CA SER A 291 10.31 1.73 -14.84
C SER A 291 8.98 0.97 -14.82
N ALA A 292 8.53 0.62 -13.61
CA ALA A 292 7.23 -0.01 -13.37
C ALA A 292 6.59 0.57 -12.11
N ALA A 293 5.34 1.03 -12.23
CA ALA A 293 4.56 1.57 -11.13
C ALA A 293 3.68 0.47 -10.55
N PHE A 294 3.97 0.05 -9.31
CA PHE A 294 3.15 -0.90 -8.57
C PHE A 294 2.10 -0.15 -7.74
N PRO A 295 0.83 -0.59 -7.74
CA PRO A 295 -0.17 -0.05 -6.86
C PRO A 295 0.14 -0.51 -5.44
N ALA A 296 -0.46 0.15 -4.45
CA ALA A 296 -0.47 -0.41 -3.10
C ALA A 296 -1.24 -1.74 -3.11
N ILE A 297 -0.49 -2.84 -3.05
CA ILE A 297 -1.04 -4.18 -3.24
C ILE A 297 -1.94 -4.54 -2.06
N ASN A 298 -3.16 -4.98 -2.37
CA ASN A 298 -4.24 -5.30 -1.42
C ASN A 298 -4.83 -4.12 -0.63
N THR A 299 -4.51 -2.87 -0.95
CA THR A 299 -5.15 -1.72 -0.27
C THR A 299 -6.53 -1.36 -0.84
N GLY A 300 -6.98 -2.05 -1.90
CA GLY A 300 -8.27 -1.83 -2.57
C GLY A 300 -9.15 -3.07 -2.73
N LEU A 301 -8.79 -4.22 -2.14
CA LEU A 301 -9.62 -5.43 -2.16
C LEU A 301 -10.74 -5.32 -1.12
N TYR A 302 -11.72 -4.47 -1.39
CA TYR A 302 -12.96 -4.47 -0.61
C TYR A 302 -14.05 -5.10 -1.45
N CYS A 303 -14.59 -6.22 -0.98
CA CYS A 303 -15.80 -6.77 -1.54
C CYS A 303 -16.90 -5.71 -1.37
N LEU A 304 -17.48 -5.30 -2.50
CA LEU A 304 -18.69 -4.49 -2.47
C LEU A 304 -19.79 -5.30 -1.78
N PRO A 305 -20.75 -4.64 -1.11
CA PRO A 305 -21.87 -5.33 -0.50
C PRO A 305 -22.57 -6.21 -1.56
N PRO A 306 -22.81 -7.50 -1.28
CA PRO A 306 -23.35 -8.42 -2.27
C PRO A 306 -24.75 -8.03 -2.76
N GLN A 307 -25.47 -7.21 -1.99
CA GLN A 307 -26.78 -6.68 -2.35
C GLN A 307 -26.74 -5.54 -3.37
N TRP A 308 -25.57 -4.97 -3.71
CA TRP A 308 -25.50 -3.86 -4.65
C TRP A 308 -25.81 -4.28 -6.09
N GLU A 309 -26.60 -3.48 -6.82
CA GLU A 309 -26.72 -3.69 -8.26
C GLU A 309 -25.42 -3.34 -8.98
N PRO A 310 -25.19 -3.94 -10.17
CA PRO A 310 -24.11 -3.55 -11.05
C PRO A 310 -24.05 -2.02 -11.26
N MET A 311 -22.85 -1.47 -11.04
CA MET A 311 -22.59 -0.03 -11.12
C MET A 311 -22.22 0.44 -12.53
N HIS A 312 -21.87 -0.46 -13.45
CA HIS A 312 -21.55 -0.14 -14.85
C HIS A 312 -20.62 1.08 -15.02
N GLU A 313 -19.48 1.07 -14.32
CA GLU A 313 -18.46 2.15 -14.32
C GLU A 313 -18.84 3.44 -13.58
N GLU A 314 -20.06 3.54 -13.05
CA GLU A 314 -20.42 4.62 -12.14
C GLU A 314 -19.76 4.41 -10.77
N VAL A 315 -19.25 5.49 -10.18
CA VAL A 315 -18.69 5.49 -8.81
C VAL A 315 -19.75 5.77 -7.75
N PHE A 316 -20.91 6.25 -8.18
CA PHE A 316 -22.05 6.63 -7.37
C PHE A 316 -23.36 6.32 -8.09
N LYS A 317 -24.31 5.68 -7.40
CA LYS A 317 -25.63 5.35 -7.92
C LYS A 317 -26.64 5.32 -6.77
N LYS A 318 -27.85 5.82 -7.02
CA LYS A 318 -29.01 5.58 -6.17
C LYS A 318 -29.92 4.57 -6.81
N VAL A 319 -30.34 3.58 -6.04
CA VAL A 319 -31.19 2.50 -6.52
C VAL A 319 -32.46 2.49 -5.70
N GLU A 320 -33.56 2.86 -6.35
CA GLU A 320 -34.88 2.83 -5.73
C GLU A 320 -35.31 1.39 -5.48
N LEU A 321 -35.56 1.09 -4.20
CA LEU A 321 -35.94 -0.25 -3.76
C LEU A 321 -37.41 -0.51 -4.07
N GLN A 322 -37.69 -1.70 -4.58
CA GLN A 322 -39.07 -2.13 -4.82
C GLN A 322 -39.81 -2.33 -3.48
N PRO A 323 -41.03 -1.80 -3.28
CA PRO A 323 -41.76 -1.95 -2.02
C PRO A 323 -42.03 -3.39 -1.58
N THR A 324 -42.01 -4.33 -2.53
CA THR A 324 -42.17 -5.77 -2.30
C THR A 324 -40.88 -6.47 -1.89
N SER A 325 -39.72 -5.82 -1.97
CA SER A 325 -38.44 -6.44 -1.64
C SER A 325 -38.27 -6.61 -0.13
N PRO A 326 -37.61 -7.70 0.34
CA PRO A 326 -37.31 -7.88 1.77
C PRO A 326 -36.48 -6.72 2.35
N GLU A 327 -35.59 -6.15 1.54
CA GLU A 327 -34.74 -5.03 1.91
C GLU A 327 -35.54 -3.75 2.16
N TYR A 328 -36.45 -3.38 1.25
CA TYR A 328 -37.35 -2.25 1.45
C TYR A 328 -38.17 -2.44 2.73
N GLN A 329 -38.75 -3.63 2.92
CA GLN A 329 -39.59 -3.93 4.07
C GLN A 329 -38.82 -3.81 5.39
N ALA A 330 -37.57 -4.28 5.43
CA ALA A 330 -36.71 -4.16 6.61
C ALA A 330 -36.42 -2.69 6.97
N VAL A 331 -36.02 -1.87 5.99
CA VAL A 331 -35.73 -0.45 6.19
C VAL A 331 -36.99 0.32 6.60
N ALA A 332 -38.11 0.09 5.89
CA ALA A 332 -39.40 0.69 6.18
C ALA A 332 -39.91 0.34 7.58
N GLN A 333 -39.82 -0.95 7.97
CA GLN A 333 -40.24 -1.41 9.29
C GLN A 333 -39.43 -0.74 10.41
N GLY A 334 -38.11 -0.61 10.24
CA GLY A 334 -37.24 0.09 11.18
C GLY A 334 -37.66 1.56 11.37
N PHE A 335 -37.88 2.28 10.26
CA PHE A 335 -38.32 3.67 10.27
C PHE A 335 -39.70 3.83 10.95
N LEU A 336 -40.70 3.06 10.51
CA LEU A 336 -42.10 3.14 10.95
C LEU A 336 -42.33 2.67 12.39
N LYS A 337 -41.35 1.96 12.97
CA LYS A 337 -41.36 1.58 14.39
C LYS A 337 -41.49 2.80 15.29
N THR A 338 -40.86 3.91 14.92
CA THR A 338 -40.86 5.14 15.74
C THR A 338 -41.44 6.34 15.01
N ALA A 339 -41.21 6.48 13.71
CA ALA A 339 -41.69 7.60 12.92
C ALA A 339 -43.07 7.30 12.30
N LYS A 340 -44.03 8.21 12.43
CA LYS A 340 -45.41 8.05 11.93
C LYS A 340 -45.64 8.92 10.70
N TYR A 341 -45.11 8.46 9.57
CA TYR A 341 -45.12 9.16 8.29
C TYR A 341 -45.44 8.22 7.13
N THR A 342 -45.79 8.79 5.97
CA THR A 342 -45.97 8.05 4.74
C THR A 342 -44.65 8.01 3.96
N ILE A 343 -44.11 6.81 3.72
CA ILE A 343 -42.91 6.63 2.89
C ILE A 343 -43.31 6.72 1.42
N HIS A 344 -42.63 7.58 0.66
CA HIS A 344 -42.79 7.69 -0.79
C HIS A 344 -41.83 6.77 -1.52
N LYS A 345 -40.56 6.77 -1.12
CA LYS A 345 -39.54 5.88 -1.66
C LYS A 345 -38.39 5.67 -0.69
N ILE A 346 -37.68 4.57 -0.90
CA ILE A 346 -36.41 4.25 -0.24
C ILE A 346 -35.39 3.98 -1.33
N GLU A 347 -34.29 4.71 -1.30
CA GLU A 347 -33.20 4.56 -2.27
C GLU A 347 -31.98 4.02 -1.54
N ARG A 348 -31.42 2.89 -2.00
CA ARG A 348 -30.09 2.46 -1.56
C ARG A 348 -29.04 3.33 -2.22
N VAL A 349 -28.10 3.81 -1.42
CA VAL A 349 -26.96 4.58 -1.90
C VAL A 349 -25.81 3.61 -2.14
N GLN A 350 -25.26 3.63 -3.35
CA GLN A 350 -24.09 2.84 -3.75
C GLN A 350 -22.99 3.81 -4.12
N ASN A 351 -22.11 4.14 -3.16
CA ASN A 351 -20.96 5.00 -3.39
C ASN A 351 -19.68 4.24 -3.09
N LEU A 352 -18.89 3.97 -4.13
CA LEU A 352 -17.67 3.18 -4.06
C LEU A 352 -16.64 3.78 -3.09
N TYR A 353 -16.46 5.10 -3.13
CA TYR A 353 -15.44 5.79 -2.33
C TYR A 353 -15.82 5.87 -0.86
N LEU A 354 -17.08 6.22 -0.57
CA LEU A 354 -17.61 6.25 0.79
C LEU A 354 -17.58 4.86 1.42
N TRP A 355 -17.93 3.82 0.65
CA TRP A 355 -17.88 2.44 1.14
C TRP A 355 -16.45 2.02 1.49
N ASN A 356 -15.48 2.33 0.62
CA ASN A 356 -14.09 1.99 0.87
C ASN A 356 -13.54 2.70 2.13
N ALA A 357 -13.83 4.00 2.29
CA ALA A 357 -13.43 4.75 3.49
C ALA A 357 -14.06 4.14 4.76
N TYR A 358 -15.35 3.83 4.71
CA TYR A 358 -16.07 3.17 5.80
C TYR A 358 -15.48 1.79 6.13
N ALA A 359 -15.19 0.97 5.12
CA ALA A 359 -14.63 -0.37 5.29
C ALA A 359 -13.24 -0.34 5.95
N VAL A 360 -12.39 0.62 5.58
CA VAL A 360 -11.09 0.87 6.24
C VAL A 360 -11.29 1.24 7.71
N CYS A 361 -12.20 2.18 7.98
CA CYS A 361 -12.49 2.60 9.36
C CYS A 361 -13.04 1.43 10.21
N ARG A 362 -13.90 0.60 9.62
CA ARG A 362 -14.44 -0.61 10.25
C ARG A 362 -13.35 -1.58 10.66
N GLN A 363 -12.38 -1.86 9.78
CA GLN A 363 -11.23 -2.70 10.10
C GLN A 363 -10.36 -2.11 11.20
N ARG A 364 -10.11 -0.80 11.16
CA ARG A 364 -9.36 -0.08 12.20
C ARG A 364 -10.01 -0.23 13.58
N ILE A 365 -11.33 0.00 13.68
CA ILE A 365 -12.07 -0.13 14.94
C ILE A 365 -12.14 -1.59 15.39
N LEU A 366 -12.34 -2.53 14.46
CA LEU A 366 -12.33 -3.96 14.73
C LEU A 366 -10.99 -4.43 15.30
N ALA A 367 -9.86 -4.00 14.72
CA ALA A 367 -8.52 -4.33 15.19
C ALA A 367 -8.23 -3.69 16.56
N LYS A 368 -8.71 -2.46 16.79
CA LYS A 368 -8.53 -1.72 18.04
C LYS A 368 -9.33 -2.31 19.20
N ASN A 369 -10.56 -2.74 18.97
CA ASN A 369 -11.52 -3.08 20.03
C ASN A 369 -11.91 -4.56 20.07
N GLY A 370 -11.70 -5.30 18.99
CA GLY A 370 -12.26 -6.64 18.80
C GLY A 370 -13.72 -6.63 18.33
N PRO A 371 -14.26 -7.79 17.92
CA PRO A 371 -15.58 -7.90 17.30
C PRO A 371 -16.74 -7.54 18.23
N ALA A 372 -16.61 -7.79 19.53
CA ALA A 372 -17.65 -7.49 20.53
C ALA A 372 -17.93 -5.97 20.65
N ASP A 373 -16.92 -5.15 20.37
CA ASP A 373 -16.92 -3.70 20.57
C ASP A 373 -16.75 -2.93 19.25
N LEU A 374 -17.09 -3.55 18.10
CA LEU A 374 -17.13 -2.86 16.80
C LEU A 374 -18.24 -1.79 16.78
N GLY A 375 -19.39 -2.12 17.37
CA GLY A 375 -20.52 -1.20 17.49
C GLY A 375 -21.10 -0.75 16.14
N GLU A 376 -21.11 -1.62 15.13
CA GLU A 376 -21.74 -1.33 13.84
C GLU A 376 -23.28 -1.29 14.00
N LYS A 377 -23.89 -0.12 13.77
CA LYS A 377 -25.32 0.11 13.99
C LYS A 377 -25.94 0.86 12.81
N SER A 378 -27.15 0.47 12.43
CA SER A 378 -28.00 1.29 11.57
C SER A 378 -28.68 2.39 12.41
N LEU A 379 -28.36 3.65 12.13
CA LEU A 379 -28.87 4.82 12.84
C LEU A 379 -29.44 5.87 11.87
N TYR A 380 -30.17 6.86 12.39
CA TYR A 380 -30.94 7.80 11.58
C TYR A 380 -30.37 9.22 11.60
N HIS A 381 -30.21 9.82 10.42
CA HIS A 381 -29.74 11.20 10.25
C HIS A 381 -30.73 12.00 9.41
N GLY A 382 -31.40 12.97 10.03
CA GLY A 382 -32.33 13.86 9.33
C GLY A 382 -31.56 14.99 8.65
N THR A 383 -31.96 15.35 7.43
CA THR A 383 -31.29 16.41 6.68
C THR A 383 -32.24 17.10 5.70
N SER A 384 -31.78 18.21 5.11
CA SER A 384 -32.50 18.93 4.05
C SER A 384 -32.19 18.35 2.66
N VAL A 385 -33.05 18.62 1.68
CA VAL A 385 -32.84 18.14 0.31
C VAL A 385 -31.56 18.74 -0.32
N GLU A 386 -31.21 19.97 0.04
CA GLU A 386 -30.00 20.65 -0.44
C GLU A 386 -28.71 20.01 0.09
N SER A 387 -28.80 19.37 1.26
CA SER A 387 -27.66 18.71 1.91
C SER A 387 -27.44 17.28 1.42
N CYS A 388 -28.42 16.66 0.76
CA CYS A 388 -28.33 15.29 0.25
C CYS A 388 -27.17 15.13 -0.74
N ASP A 389 -27.00 16.05 -1.70
CA ASP A 389 -25.93 15.97 -2.70
C ASP A 389 -24.55 16.00 -2.06
N CYS A 390 -24.36 16.78 -0.98
CA CYS A 390 -23.11 16.86 -0.25
C CYS A 390 -22.82 15.54 0.49
N ILE A 391 -23.82 14.97 1.16
CA ILE A 391 -23.68 13.72 1.90
C ILE A 391 -23.40 12.54 0.95
N GLU A 392 -24.05 12.52 -0.20
CA GLU A 392 -23.96 11.45 -1.20
C GLU A 392 -22.65 11.47 -1.98
N ARG A 393 -22.09 12.66 -2.26
CA ARG A 393 -20.86 12.81 -3.06
C ARG A 393 -19.60 12.87 -2.19
N ASP A 394 -19.68 13.52 -1.03
CA ASP A 394 -18.51 13.75 -0.17
C ASP A 394 -18.55 12.89 1.09
N ARG A 395 -19.35 13.26 2.11
CA ARG A 395 -19.48 12.57 3.41
C ARG A 395 -20.48 13.28 4.33
N PHE A 396 -20.81 12.65 5.45
CA PHE A 396 -21.43 13.35 6.58
C PHE A 396 -20.45 14.38 7.16
N ASP A 397 -20.52 15.63 6.69
CA ASP A 397 -19.57 16.65 7.11
C ASP A 397 -20.06 17.41 8.37
N ARG A 398 -19.21 17.37 9.39
CA ARG A 398 -19.35 18.08 10.66
C ARG A 398 -19.49 19.60 10.52
N SER A 399 -19.08 20.21 9.40
CA SER A 399 -19.24 21.65 9.16
C SER A 399 -20.70 22.06 8.94
N PHE A 400 -21.58 21.11 8.59
CA PHE A 400 -23.01 21.32 8.44
C PHE A 400 -23.81 21.02 9.71
N ALA A 401 -23.14 20.60 10.79
CA ALA A 401 -23.77 20.54 12.11
C ALA A 401 -24.12 21.98 12.52
N GLY A 402 -25.35 22.40 12.19
CA GLY A 402 -25.85 23.74 12.44
C GLY A 402 -25.65 24.15 13.89
N ALA A 403 -25.56 25.46 14.13
CA ALA A 403 -25.27 26.09 15.42
C ALA A 403 -26.14 25.64 16.62
N HIS A 404 -27.15 24.79 16.40
CA HIS A 404 -28.13 24.33 17.38
C HIS A 404 -27.92 22.90 17.91
N ALA A 405 -26.97 22.11 17.39
CA ALA A 405 -26.92 20.66 17.67
C ALA A 405 -25.70 20.15 18.47
N ALA A 406 -24.71 20.98 18.82
CA ALA A 406 -23.46 20.52 19.42
C ALA A 406 -23.54 20.20 20.94
N ALA A 407 -24.65 19.65 21.45
CA ALA A 407 -24.87 19.45 22.89
C ALA A 407 -23.89 18.43 23.52
N TYR A 408 -23.48 17.42 22.77
CA TYR A 408 -22.65 16.30 23.25
C TYR A 408 -21.28 16.25 22.55
N GLY A 409 -20.99 17.21 21.67
CA GLY A 409 -19.72 17.34 20.97
C GLY A 409 -19.87 17.99 19.61
N LYS A 410 -18.76 18.47 19.06
CA LYS A 410 -18.66 19.05 17.71
C LYS A 410 -18.40 17.94 16.68
N GLY A 411 -19.41 17.10 16.47
CA GLY A 411 -19.38 15.98 15.55
C GLY A 411 -20.70 15.81 14.80
N VAL A 412 -20.85 14.68 14.11
CA VAL A 412 -22.05 14.31 13.37
C VAL A 412 -22.97 13.48 14.25
N TYR A 413 -24.25 13.84 14.29
CA TYR A 413 -25.25 13.25 15.17
C TYR A 413 -26.11 12.21 14.45
N PHE A 414 -26.34 11.08 15.12
CA PHE A 414 -27.16 9.98 14.63
C PHE A 414 -28.12 9.52 15.73
N ALA A 415 -29.42 9.51 15.43
CA ALA A 415 -30.44 9.09 16.37
C ALA A 415 -30.69 7.58 16.30
N VAL A 416 -31.00 6.96 17.44
CA VAL A 416 -31.45 5.56 17.51
C VAL A 416 -32.89 5.43 17.01
N ASN A 417 -33.73 6.43 17.28
CA ASN A 417 -35.13 6.45 16.86
C ASN A 417 -35.33 7.40 15.68
N ALA A 418 -35.89 6.90 14.57
CA ALA A 418 -36.16 7.69 13.37
C ALA A 418 -37.03 8.93 13.64
N ALA A 419 -37.98 8.85 14.57
CA ALA A 419 -38.85 9.98 14.92
C ALA A 419 -38.07 11.23 15.35
N TYR A 420 -36.95 11.07 16.05
CA TYR A 420 -36.14 12.21 16.50
C TYR A 420 -35.61 13.00 15.29
N SER A 421 -34.97 12.28 14.36
CA SER A 421 -34.42 12.83 13.13
C SER A 421 -35.53 13.36 12.21
N ALA A 422 -36.61 12.61 12.04
CA ALA A 422 -37.72 12.98 11.15
C ALA A 422 -38.45 14.24 11.60
N ASN A 423 -38.71 14.39 12.90
CA ASN A 423 -39.49 15.51 13.42
C ASN A 423 -38.67 16.81 13.48
N GLY A 424 -37.43 16.74 13.98
CA GLY A 424 -36.63 17.91 14.30
C GLY A 424 -35.60 18.33 13.25
N PHE A 425 -35.14 17.38 12.41
CA PHE A 425 -33.93 17.58 11.61
C PHE A 425 -34.09 17.29 10.11
N SER A 426 -35.29 16.86 9.69
CA SER A 426 -35.64 16.66 8.28
C SER A 426 -36.63 17.74 7.82
N PRO A 427 -36.21 18.97 7.47
CA PRO A 427 -37.12 19.98 6.96
C PRO A 427 -37.82 19.48 5.68
N ALA A 428 -39.08 19.88 5.48
CA ALA A 428 -39.80 19.57 4.26
C ALA A 428 -39.35 20.49 3.13
N ASP A 429 -39.18 19.93 1.93
CA ASP A 429 -38.91 20.69 0.71
C ASP A 429 -40.17 21.42 0.20
N ALA A 430 -40.05 22.12 -0.93
CA ALA A 430 -41.17 22.86 -1.54
C ALA A 430 -42.37 21.97 -1.94
N ALA A 431 -42.15 20.66 -2.11
CA ALA A 431 -43.20 19.68 -2.39
C ALA A 431 -43.77 19.05 -1.10
N GLY A 432 -43.31 19.48 0.08
CA GLY A 432 -43.71 18.93 1.38
C GLY A 432 -43.01 17.61 1.72
N LEU A 433 -42.00 17.19 0.96
CA LEU A 433 -41.29 15.94 1.18
C LEU A 433 -40.06 16.15 2.07
N LYS A 434 -39.81 15.23 2.97
CA LYS A 434 -38.70 15.23 3.93
C LYS A 434 -37.63 14.21 3.52
N ARG A 435 -36.39 14.39 3.98
CA ARG A 435 -35.25 13.50 3.70
C ARG A 435 -34.60 13.01 4.99
N LEU A 436 -34.32 11.72 5.06
CA LEU A 436 -33.67 11.10 6.21
C LEU A 436 -32.83 9.92 5.76
N TYR A 437 -31.56 9.90 6.17
CA TYR A 437 -30.67 8.77 5.92
C TYR A 437 -30.80 7.72 7.02
N VAL A 438 -30.78 6.46 6.60
CA VAL A 438 -30.37 5.34 7.45
C VAL A 438 -28.90 5.09 7.15
N ALA A 439 -28.05 5.31 8.15
CA ALA A 439 -26.61 5.21 8.03
C ALA A 439 -26.07 4.01 8.82
N LEU A 440 -25.11 3.30 8.25
CA LEU A 440 -24.26 2.39 9.02
C LEU A 440 -23.24 3.23 9.77
N VAL A 441 -23.22 3.12 11.10
CA VAL A 441 -22.37 3.93 11.98
C VAL A 441 -21.55 3.01 12.87
N LEU A 442 -20.24 3.23 12.90
CA LEU A 442 -19.30 2.51 13.76
C LEU A 442 -19.21 3.21 15.12
N THR A 443 -20.10 2.84 16.05
CA THR A 443 -20.14 3.48 17.37
C THR A 443 -18.97 3.07 18.27
N GLY A 444 -18.37 1.89 18.02
CA GLY A 444 -17.29 1.35 18.83
C GLY A 444 -17.61 1.36 20.33
N ARG A 445 -16.58 1.62 21.15
CA ARG A 445 -16.75 1.96 22.57
C ARG A 445 -17.10 3.43 22.69
N TYR A 446 -18.08 3.75 23.52
CA TYR A 446 -18.58 5.11 23.70
C TYR A 446 -18.63 5.57 25.15
N THR A 447 -18.68 6.89 25.34
CA THR A 447 -18.88 7.54 26.65
C THR A 447 -19.80 8.75 26.51
N VAL A 448 -20.23 9.34 27.64
CA VAL A 448 -21.11 10.52 27.61
C VAL A 448 -20.36 11.72 27.07
N GLY A 449 -20.98 12.39 26.09
CA GLY A 449 -20.43 13.57 25.44
C GLY A 449 -20.72 14.88 26.17
N ASN A 450 -20.05 15.95 25.78
CA ASN A 450 -20.39 17.32 26.19
C ASN A 450 -20.06 18.32 25.08
N SER A 451 -20.65 19.52 25.14
CA SER A 451 -20.60 20.50 24.07
C SER A 451 -19.21 21.07 23.75
N SER A 452 -18.25 20.94 24.68
CA SER A 452 -16.87 21.39 24.46
C SER A 452 -16.02 20.40 23.65
N MET A 453 -16.45 19.14 23.53
CA MET A 453 -15.67 18.07 22.90
C MET A 453 -15.50 18.30 21.40
N LYS A 454 -14.26 18.17 20.91
CA LYS A 454 -13.92 18.18 19.48
C LYS A 454 -13.48 16.80 18.96
N ALA A 455 -13.28 15.86 19.88
CA ALA A 455 -12.93 14.48 19.65
C ALA A 455 -13.37 13.66 20.87
N PRO A 456 -13.53 12.34 20.75
CA PRO A 456 -13.81 11.50 21.90
C PRO A 456 -12.66 11.56 22.93
N PRO A 457 -12.96 11.46 24.23
CA PRO A 457 -11.92 11.50 25.26
C PRO A 457 -11.12 10.19 25.33
N PRO A 458 -9.92 10.21 25.96
CA PRO A 458 -9.16 9.00 26.30
C PRO A 458 -9.95 8.03 27.18
N ARG A 459 -9.71 6.72 27.00
CA ARG A 459 -10.32 5.64 27.80
C ARG A 459 -9.60 5.38 29.12
N GLY A 460 -8.33 5.76 29.19
CA GLY A 460 -7.47 5.54 30.34
C GLY A 460 -6.31 6.55 30.39
N SER A 461 -5.17 6.11 30.90
CA SER A 461 -3.97 6.93 31.03
C SER A 461 -3.26 7.20 29.69
N ASP A 462 -3.39 6.29 28.72
CA ASP A 462 -2.90 6.50 27.36
C ASP A 462 -3.80 7.50 26.61
N ARG A 463 -3.24 8.68 26.32
CA ARG A 463 -3.94 9.75 25.61
C ARG A 463 -4.20 9.43 24.14
N THR A 464 -3.54 8.43 23.58
CA THR A 464 -3.74 8.00 22.18
C THR A 464 -4.85 6.95 22.05
N ASP A 465 -5.29 6.38 23.18
CA ASP A 465 -6.40 5.44 23.22
C ASP A 465 -7.72 6.13 23.60
N CYS A 466 -8.39 6.71 22.61
CA CYS A 466 -9.68 7.38 22.79
C CYS A 466 -10.88 6.42 22.64
N PHE A 467 -12.03 6.81 23.20
CA PHE A 467 -13.32 6.26 22.80
C PHE A 467 -13.55 6.49 21.29
N ASP A 468 -14.48 5.75 20.70
CA ASP A 468 -14.74 5.80 19.25
C ASP A 468 -15.91 6.74 18.93
N SER A 469 -16.86 6.89 19.85
CA SER A 469 -17.96 7.85 19.75
C SER A 469 -18.38 8.37 21.12
N VAL A 470 -19.29 9.34 21.15
CA VAL A 470 -19.95 9.79 22.39
C VAL A 470 -21.46 9.73 22.27
N VAL A 471 -22.14 9.71 23.41
CA VAL A 471 -23.60 9.56 23.52
C VAL A 471 -24.22 10.61 24.44
N ASP A 472 -25.54 10.77 24.34
CA ASP A 472 -26.32 11.63 25.23
C ASP A 472 -26.41 11.07 26.66
N ASN A 473 -26.56 9.75 26.79
CA ASN A 473 -26.66 9.05 28.07
C ASN A 473 -26.10 7.62 27.96
N LYS A 474 -25.73 6.99 29.08
CA LYS A 474 -25.05 5.68 29.04
C LYS A 474 -25.97 4.47 28.79
N GLN A 475 -27.24 4.47 29.22
CA GLN A 475 -28.10 3.28 29.13
C GLN A 475 -29.62 3.59 29.15
N PRO A 476 -30.35 3.27 28.06
CA PRO A 476 -29.86 3.12 26.68
C PRO A 476 -29.63 4.50 26.02
N PRO A 477 -28.52 4.69 25.28
CA PRO A 477 -28.30 5.93 24.53
C PRO A 477 -29.42 6.13 23.51
N SER A 478 -29.86 7.37 23.36
CA SER A 478 -30.86 7.74 22.34
C SER A 478 -30.21 8.29 21.07
N MET A 479 -28.95 8.69 21.15
CA MET A 479 -28.17 9.18 20.03
C MET A 479 -26.67 8.92 20.19
N PHE A 480 -25.97 8.90 19.07
CA PHE A 480 -24.52 8.79 18.98
C PHE A 480 -23.95 9.98 18.21
N VAL A 481 -22.74 10.40 18.60
CA VAL A 481 -21.98 11.45 17.95
C VAL A 481 -20.61 10.90 17.58
N ILE A 482 -20.29 10.93 16.28
CA ILE A 482 -18.99 10.54 15.74
C ILE A 482 -18.20 11.79 15.35
N PHE A 483 -16.88 11.67 15.32
CA PHE A 483 -15.97 12.80 15.08
C PHE A 483 -15.05 12.59 13.87
N HIS A 484 -15.06 11.39 13.28
CA HIS A 484 -14.40 11.10 12.02
C HIS A 484 -15.44 10.79 10.94
N ASP A 485 -15.29 11.46 9.81
CA ASP A 485 -16.27 11.42 8.73
C ASP A 485 -16.34 10.03 8.06
N ASP A 486 -15.30 9.21 8.19
CA ASP A 486 -15.21 7.83 7.69
C ASP A 486 -15.89 6.79 8.61
N GLN A 487 -16.42 7.18 9.77
CA GLN A 487 -17.11 6.28 10.71
C GLN A 487 -18.57 5.98 10.33
N ALA A 488 -19.11 6.63 9.30
CA ALA A 488 -20.49 6.42 8.86
C ALA A 488 -20.60 6.31 7.34
N TYR A 489 -21.50 5.42 6.89
CA TYR A 489 -21.87 5.23 5.49
C TYR A 489 -23.37 5.51 5.32
N PRO A 490 -23.79 6.44 4.43
CA PRO A 490 -25.20 6.69 4.15
C PRO A 490 -25.74 5.51 3.35
N GLU A 491 -26.39 4.54 3.99
CA GLU A 491 -26.78 3.28 3.33
C GLU A 491 -28.08 3.42 2.54
N TYR A 492 -29.08 4.09 3.13
CA TYR A 492 -30.37 4.34 2.49
C TYR A 492 -30.82 5.78 2.68
N LEU A 493 -31.47 6.35 1.67
CA LEU A 493 -32.22 7.60 1.75
C LEU A 493 -33.72 7.31 1.74
N ILE A 494 -34.42 7.75 2.78
CA ILE A 494 -35.88 7.68 2.88
C ILE A 494 -36.46 9.05 2.50
N THR A 495 -37.38 9.04 1.54
CA THR A 495 -38.23 10.20 1.19
C THR A 495 -39.63 9.97 1.71
N PHE A 496 -40.17 10.89 2.52
CA PHE A 496 -41.43 10.72 3.24
C PHE A 496 -42.15 12.05 3.49
N ASN A 497 -43.43 12.01 3.89
CA ASN A 497 -44.17 13.19 4.38
C ASN A 497 -45.18 12.85 5.48
#